data_AF-A0A7Y0XD41-F1
#
_entry.id   AF-A0A7Y0XD41-F1
#
_cell.length_a   1.000
_cell.length_b   1.000
_cell.length_c   1.000
_cell.angle_alpha   90.00
_cell.angle_beta   90.00
_cell.angle_gamma   90.00
#
_symmetry.space_group_name_H-M   'P 1'
#
loop_
_entity.id
_entity.type
_entity.pdbx_description
1 polymer ?
#
loop_
_entity_poly.entity_id
_entity_poly.type
_entity_poly.pdbx_seq_one_letter_code
_entity_poly.pdbx_strand_id
1 'polypeptide(L)' 'MICSLKLADVATYDTTGVHLSNLKKINFIYGANGCGKTTASSYLSHPN' A
#
# COMPACT_ATOMS: atom_id res chain seq x y z
N MET A 1 1.58 15.50 -3.58
CA MET A 1 2.60 14.74 -2.82
C MET A 1 1.87 13.82 -1.87
N ILE A 2 2.13 12.52 -1.90
CA ILE A 2 1.44 11.54 -1.05
C ILE A 2 2.20 11.48 0.29
N CYS A 3 1.51 11.78 1.39
CA CYS A 3 2.10 11.79 2.74
C CYS A 3 1.69 10.58 3.58
N SER A 4 0.61 9.90 3.19
CA SER A 4 0.13 8.66 3.80
C SER A 4 -0.55 7.77 2.77
N LEU A 5 -0.61 6.46 3.03
CA LEU A 5 -1.30 5.48 2.22
C LEU A 5 -2.05 4.51 3.14
N LYS A 6 -3.36 4.32 2.90
CA LYS A 6 -4.15 3.26 3.55
C LYS A 6 -4.60 2.26 2.50
N LEU A 7 -4.30 0.98 2.72
CA LEU A 7 -4.78 -0.14 1.92
C LEU A 7 -5.63 -1.03 2.82
N ALA A 8 -6.93 -1.11 2.56
CA ALA A 8 -7.89 -1.90 3.32
C ALA A 8 -8.95 -2.44 2.36
N ASP A 9 -9.48 -3.62 2.66
CA ASP A 9 -10.56 -4.25 1.90
C ASP A 9 -10.25 -4.37 0.40
N VAL A 10 -9.00 -4.72 0.07
CA VAL A 10 -8.53 -4.85 -1.30
C VAL A 10 -7.54 -6.00 -1.42
N ALA A 11 -7.82 -6.94 -2.32
CA ALA A 11 -7.02 -8.15 -2.54
C ALA A 11 -6.69 -8.90 -1.22
N THR A 12 -5.45 -8.84 -0.76
CA THR A 12 -4.97 -9.52 0.46
C THR A 12 -4.97 -8.64 1.71
N TYR A 13 -5.36 -7.36 1.60
CA TYR A 13 -5.56 -6.49 2.75
C TYR A 13 -6.96 -6.70 3.31
N ASP A 14 -7.03 -7.06 4.60
CA ASP A 14 -8.32 -7.22 5.29
C ASP A 14 -9.03 -5.86 5.52
N THR A 15 -10.20 -5.91 6.15
CA THR A 15 -11.03 -4.73 6.44
C THR A 15 -10.37 -3.74 7.39
N THR A 16 -9.44 -4.18 8.24
CA THR A 16 -8.65 -3.28 9.08
C THR A 16 -7.61 -2.55 8.23
N GLY A 17 -6.95 -3.32 7.36
CA GLY A 17 -5.94 -2.87 6.42
C GLY A 17 -4.63 -2.47 7.07
N VAL A 18 -3.80 -1.78 6.29
CA VAL A 18 -2.52 -1.21 6.72
C VAL A 18 -2.50 0.28 6.43
N HIS A 19 -2.04 1.06 7.40
CA HIS A 19 -1.84 2.49 7.26
C HIS A 19 -0.35 2.84 7.34
N LEU A 20 0.20 3.32 6.23
CA LEU A 20 1.55 3.83 6.11
C LEU A 20 1.51 5.35 6.29
N SER A 21 1.87 5.82 7.47
CA SER A 21 1.99 7.26 7.78
C SER A 21 3.42 7.78 7.58
N ASN A 22 3.57 9.11 7.47
CA ASN A 22 4.87 9.78 7.42
C ASN A 22 5.76 9.34 6.23
N LEU A 23 5.13 9.12 5.08
CA LEU A 23 5.85 8.74 3.86
C LEU A 23 6.94 9.75 3.53
N LYS A 24 8.12 9.25 3.19
CA LYS A 24 9.26 10.04 2.75
C LYS A 24 9.20 10.23 1.23
N LYS A 25 10.13 11.03 0.70
CA LYS A 25 10.29 11.18 -0.76
C LYS A 25 10.56 9.84 -1.46
N ILE A 26 11.25 8.92 -0.79
CA ILE A 26 11.51 7.54 -1.23
C ILE A 26 11.16 6.61 -0.07
N ASN A 27 10.35 5.57 -0.33
CA ASN A 27 9.97 4.56 0.66
C ASN A 27 10.25 3.18 0.05
N PHE A 28 10.65 2.22 0.90
CA PHE A 28 10.88 0.83 0.49
C PHE A 28 9.79 -0.06 1.09
N ILE A 29 9.06 -0.78 0.24
CA ILE A 29 8.02 -1.73 0.65
C ILE A 29 8.48 -3.13 0.21
N TYR A 30 8.60 -4.05 1.17
CA TYR A 30 9.10 -5.42 0.95
C TYR A 30 8.34 -6.43 1.80
N GLY A 31 8.48 -7.72 1.51
CA GLY A 31 7.77 -8.81 2.20
C GLY A 31 7.68 -10.09 1.36
N ALA A 32 7.12 -11.15 1.94
CA ALA A 32 6.98 -12.46 1.30
C ALA A 32 6.04 -12.46 0.07
N ASN A 33 6.04 -13.54 -0.71
CA ASN A 33 5.09 -13.68 -1.83
C ASN A 33 3.65 -13.69 -1.32
N GLY A 34 2.74 -13.05 -2.06
CA GLY A 34 1.33 -12.93 -1.66
C GLY A 34 1.02 -11.85 -0.61
N CYS A 35 2.02 -11.14 -0.06
CA CYS A 35 1.77 -10.15 1.01
C CYS A 35 1.21 -8.78 0.55
N GLY A 36 0.70 -8.68 -0.68
CA GLY A 36 0.04 -7.45 -1.17
C GLY A 36 0.94 -6.39 -1.82
N LYS A 37 2.25 -6.66 -2.03
CA LYS A 37 3.18 -5.71 -2.68
C LYS A 37 2.68 -5.21 -4.04
N THR A 38 2.29 -6.13 -4.93
CA THR A 38 1.79 -5.79 -6.26
C THR A 38 0.47 -5.01 -6.19
N THR A 39 -0.42 -5.37 -5.26
CA THR A 39 -1.67 -4.64 -5.00
C THR A 39 -1.38 -3.18 -4.60
N ALA A 40 -0.44 -2.96 -3.67
CA ALA A 40 -0.02 -1.62 -3.26
C ALA A 40 0.50 -0.79 -4.43
N SER A 41 1.37 -1.37 -5.28
CA SER A 41 1.88 -0.66 -6.46
C SER A 41 0.79 -0.38 -7.50
N SER A 42 -0.11 -1.34 -7.76
CA SER A 42 -1.20 -1.18 -8.73
C SER A 42 -2.22 -0.14 -8.30
N TYR A 43 -2.53 -0.07 -7.01
CA TYR A 43 -3.41 0.95 -6.44
C TYR A 43 -2.81 2.36 -6.61
N LEU A 44 -1.50 2.50 -6.36
CA LEU A 44 -0.80 3.77 -6.54
C LEU A 44 -0.60 4.16 -8.01
N SER A 45 -0.57 3.19 -8.94
CA SER A 45 -0.39 3.44 -10.37
C SER A 45 -1.68 3.81 -11.10
N HIS A 46 -2.83 3.44 -10.54
CA HIS A 46 -4.16 3.79 -11.06
C HIS A 46 -5.02 4.42 -9.96
N PRO A 47 -4.63 5.60 -9.46
CA PRO A 47 -5.49 6.34 -8.54
C PRO A 47 -6.74 6.79 -9.32
N ASN A 48 -7.92 6.27 -8.94
CA ASN A 48 -9.20 6.86 -9.33
C ASN A 48 -9.42 8.17 -8.57
#